data_AF-A0A060HR23-F1
#
_entry.id   AF-A0A060HR23-F1
#
_cell.length_a   1.000
_cell.length_b   1.000
_cell.length_c   1.000
_cell.angle_alpha   90.00
_cell.angle_beta   90.00
_cell.angle_gamma   90.00
#
_symmetry.space_group_name_H-M   'P 1'
#
loop_
_entity.id
_entity.type
_entity.pdbx_description
1 polymer ?
#
loop_
_entity_poly.entity_id
_entity_poly.type
_entity_poly.pdbx_seq_one_letter_code
_entity_poly.pdbx_strand_id
1 'polypeptide(L)'
;MNDNGPVRYKVAEAARLAGVSASTLRLWESQGLVVPGRSETGHRQYSADDVARLKRISWYRVERGLNPAAIREALEGEDPVAEGEASQDSGLGRRLRSLRHAAGKTLEQVAGDNGITASTLSTLERTSQGVGFKTLHDLAEYYGTTVSRLSGEESGEVPVLVRAGEWRSWPETTPGVTVQLLAEGRRMMDCHRFVLAPGAASEGAYRHEGEEFMHVLSGRLELVLDGDQFFDLGPGDSLYFESRRYHSWRNRHDGETVLLWINTPPTF
;
A
#
# COMPACT_ATOMS: atom_id res chain seq x y z
N MET A 1 1.37 -37.85 20.82
CA MET A 1 1.81 -38.12 19.44
C MET A 1 0.97 -37.24 18.53
N ASN A 2 1.47 -36.05 18.18
CA ASN A 2 0.88 -35.27 17.10
C ASN A 2 1.85 -35.37 15.93
N ASP A 3 1.43 -36.18 14.96
CA ASP A 3 2.11 -36.45 13.71
C ASP A 3 2.01 -35.20 12.82
N ASN A 4 2.99 -34.31 12.95
CA ASN A 4 3.07 -33.10 12.12
C ASN A 4 3.88 -33.42 10.85
N GLY A 5 3.33 -34.29 10.01
CA GLY A 5 3.87 -34.53 8.68
C GLY A 5 3.82 -33.25 7.84
N PRO A 6 4.78 -33.01 6.94
CA PRO A 6 4.82 -31.79 6.12
C PRO A 6 3.54 -31.70 5.27
N VAL A 7 2.86 -30.55 5.33
CA VAL A 7 1.57 -30.32 4.65
C VAL A 7 1.75 -30.50 3.14
N ARG A 8 0.90 -31.33 2.52
CA ARG A 8 0.89 -31.61 1.08
C ARG A 8 -0.48 -31.29 0.47
N TYR A 9 -0.49 -30.49 -0.58
CA TYR A 9 -1.69 -30.05 -1.29
C TYR A 9 -1.89 -30.81 -2.60
N LYS A 10 -3.14 -31.03 -2.99
CA LYS A 10 -3.49 -31.54 -4.33
C LYS A 10 -3.50 -30.40 -5.35
N VAL A 11 -3.42 -30.71 -6.65
CA VAL A 11 -3.32 -29.71 -7.74
C VAL A 11 -4.39 -28.62 -7.68
N ALA A 12 -5.65 -29.00 -7.42
CA ALA A 12 -6.77 -28.05 -7.40
C ALA A 12 -6.70 -27.12 -6.18
N GLU A 13 -6.19 -27.65 -5.07
CA GLU A 13 -6.03 -26.91 -3.84
C GLU A 13 -4.84 -25.94 -3.91
N ALA A 14 -3.70 -26.42 -4.41
CA ALA A 14 -2.53 -25.58 -4.65
C ALA A 14 -2.83 -24.44 -5.65
N ALA A 15 -3.58 -24.73 -6.72
CA ALA A 15 -3.98 -23.72 -7.70
C ALA A 15 -4.88 -22.65 -7.07
N ARG A 16 -5.89 -23.07 -6.28
CA ARG A 16 -6.77 -22.18 -5.55
C ARG A 16 -6.00 -21.29 -4.57
N LEU A 17 -5.05 -21.87 -3.82
CA LEU A 17 -4.21 -21.12 -2.87
C LEU A 17 -3.30 -20.10 -3.56
N ALA A 18 -2.90 -20.36 -4.80
CA ALA A 18 -2.10 -19.45 -5.62
C ALA A 18 -2.94 -18.45 -6.44
N GLY A 19 -4.28 -18.51 -6.32
CA GLY A 19 -5.19 -17.63 -7.06
C GLY A 19 -5.24 -17.91 -8.57
N VAL A 20 -4.90 -19.13 -9.02
CA VAL A 20 -4.88 -19.51 -10.43
C VAL A 20 -5.72 -20.75 -10.72
N SER A 21 -6.02 -20.97 -12.00
CA SER A 21 -6.71 -22.20 -12.41
C SER A 21 -5.77 -23.42 -12.33
N ALA A 22 -6.34 -24.62 -12.12
CA ALA A 22 -5.56 -25.86 -12.17
C ALA A 22 -4.88 -26.07 -13.54
N SER A 23 -5.46 -25.53 -14.62
CA SER A 23 -4.85 -25.55 -15.96
C SER A 23 -3.64 -24.62 -16.05
N THR A 24 -3.69 -23.45 -15.41
CA THR A 24 -2.57 -22.50 -15.32
C THR A 24 -1.41 -23.09 -14.52
N LEU A 25 -1.71 -23.73 -13.39
CA LEU A 25 -0.70 -24.41 -12.57
C LEU A 25 -0.01 -25.54 -13.36
N ARG A 26 -0.78 -26.32 -14.14
CA ARG A 26 -0.23 -27.36 -15.04
C ARG A 26 0.63 -26.79 -16.17
N LEU A 27 0.26 -25.62 -16.69
CA LEU A 27 1.07 -24.92 -17.69
C LEU A 27 2.42 -24.51 -17.09
N TRP A 28 2.44 -23.99 -15.86
CA TRP A 28 3.67 -23.62 -15.16
C TRP A 28 4.57 -24.83 -14.85
N GLU A 29 3.99 -25.99 -14.52
CA GLU A 29 4.75 -27.25 -14.43
C GLU A 29 5.42 -27.61 -15.76
N SER A 30 4.68 -27.55 -16.88
CA SER A 30 5.25 -27.85 -18.20
C SER A 30 6.34 -26.88 -18.64
N GLN A 31 6.30 -25.66 -18.10
CA GLN A 31 7.30 -24.63 -18.29
C GLN A 31 8.44 -24.73 -17.25
N GLY A 32 8.40 -25.71 -16.34
CA GLY A 32 9.43 -25.94 -15.33
C GLY A 32 9.52 -24.85 -14.25
N LEU A 33 8.45 -24.06 -14.04
CA LEU A 33 8.43 -23.01 -13.02
C LEU A 33 8.22 -23.57 -11.61
N VAL A 34 7.60 -24.75 -11.51
CA VAL A 34 7.37 -25.50 -10.28
C VAL A 34 7.49 -26.99 -10.60
N VAL A 35 8.04 -27.78 -9.67
CA VAL A 35 8.21 -29.23 -9.83
C VAL A 35 7.56 -29.93 -8.65
N PRO A 36 6.32 -30.43 -8.77
CA PRO A 36 5.63 -31.07 -7.66
C PRO A 36 6.25 -32.43 -7.32
N GLY A 37 6.18 -32.78 -6.04
CA GLY A 37 6.40 -34.15 -5.59
C GLY A 37 5.30 -35.11 -6.08
N ARG A 38 5.53 -36.41 -5.91
CA ARG A 38 4.51 -37.44 -6.18
C ARG A 38 4.22 -38.24 -4.92
N SER A 39 2.95 -38.55 -4.69
CA SER A 39 2.52 -39.50 -3.66
C SER A 39 2.96 -40.92 -4.01
N GLU A 40 2.91 -41.83 -3.04
CA GLU A 40 3.12 -43.28 -3.26
C GLU A 40 2.17 -43.86 -4.32
N THR A 41 0.98 -43.28 -4.45
CA THR A 41 -0.03 -43.60 -5.47
C THR A 41 0.18 -42.89 -6.81
N GLY A 42 1.28 -42.14 -6.98
CA GLY A 42 1.68 -41.49 -8.22
C GLY A 42 1.01 -40.16 -8.54
N HIS A 43 0.19 -39.62 -7.63
CA HIS A 43 -0.48 -38.33 -7.81
C HIS A 43 0.42 -37.15 -7.45
N ARG A 44 0.25 -36.01 -8.14
CA ARG A 44 1.00 -34.77 -7.86
C ARG A 44 0.66 -34.22 -6.48
N GLN A 45 1.69 -33.86 -5.72
CA GLN A 45 1.58 -33.24 -4.40
C GLN A 45 2.50 -32.02 -4.32
N TYR A 46 1.94 -30.91 -3.84
CA TYR A 46 2.64 -29.63 -3.69
C TYR A 46 2.95 -29.42 -2.20
N SER A 47 4.18 -29.09 -1.85
CA SER A 47 4.53 -28.65 -0.50
C SER A 47 4.01 -27.24 -0.21
N ALA A 48 4.19 -26.77 1.02
CA ALA A 48 4.01 -25.37 1.36
C ALA A 48 4.91 -24.45 0.52
N ASP A 49 6.19 -24.82 0.34
CA ASP A 49 7.14 -24.08 -0.52
C ASP A 49 6.67 -24.00 -1.97
N ASP A 50 6.11 -25.08 -2.51
CA ASP A 50 5.56 -25.09 -3.86
C ASP A 50 4.41 -24.09 -3.99
N VAL A 51 3.53 -24.03 -2.99
CA VAL A 51 2.41 -23.06 -2.96
C VAL A 51 2.93 -21.62 -2.82
N ALA A 52 3.93 -21.38 -1.99
CA ALA A 52 4.57 -20.07 -1.86
C ALA A 52 5.21 -19.64 -3.20
N ARG A 53 5.92 -20.54 -3.87
CA ARG A 53 6.49 -20.33 -5.21
C ARG A 53 5.39 -20.04 -6.24
N LEU A 54 4.28 -20.77 -6.22
CA LEU A 54 3.13 -20.54 -7.11
C LEU A 54 2.50 -19.16 -6.91
N LYS A 55 2.37 -18.67 -5.67
CA LYS A 55 1.89 -17.31 -5.37
C LYS A 55 2.83 -16.25 -5.93
N ARG A 56 4.15 -16.45 -5.82
CA ARG A 56 5.16 -15.55 -6.41
C ARG A 56 5.09 -15.52 -7.93
N ILE A 57 4.95 -16.68 -8.58
CA ILE A 57 4.75 -16.77 -10.04
C ILE A 57 3.49 -16.01 -10.46
N SER A 58 2.40 -16.15 -9.70
CA SER A 58 1.14 -15.44 -9.94
C SER A 58 1.33 -13.93 -9.86
N TRP A 59 1.97 -13.44 -8.79
CA TRP A 59 2.27 -12.02 -8.60
C TRP A 59 3.14 -11.45 -9.72
N TYR A 60 4.24 -12.12 -10.07
CA TYR A 60 5.12 -11.67 -11.16
C TYR A 60 4.42 -11.59 -12.53
N ARG A 61 3.43 -12.45 -12.78
CA ARG A 61 2.62 -12.39 -14.00
C ARG A 61 1.60 -11.26 -13.98
N VAL A 62 0.92 -11.07 -12.86
CA VAL A 62 -0.19 -10.11 -12.75
C VAL A 62 0.33 -8.68 -12.66
N GLU A 63 1.29 -8.43 -11.76
CA GLU A 63 1.78 -7.07 -11.47
C GLU A 63 2.88 -6.60 -12.44
N ARG A 64 3.72 -7.52 -12.91
CA ARG A 64 4.90 -7.17 -13.72
C ARG A 64 4.83 -7.65 -15.17
N GLY A 65 3.75 -8.36 -15.54
CA GLY A 65 3.57 -8.86 -16.91
C GLY A 65 4.68 -9.78 -17.41
N LEU A 66 5.47 -10.38 -16.50
CA LEU A 66 6.69 -11.09 -16.87
C LEU A 66 6.38 -12.39 -17.63
N ASN A 67 7.22 -12.70 -18.62
CA ASN A 67 7.15 -13.96 -19.32
C ASN A 67 7.74 -15.11 -18.47
N PRO A 68 7.45 -16.38 -18.78
CA PRO A 68 7.96 -17.52 -18.01
C PRO A 68 9.48 -17.61 -17.88
N ALA A 69 10.26 -17.09 -18.83
CA ALA A 69 11.72 -17.12 -18.73
C ALA A 69 12.23 -16.11 -17.69
N ALA A 70 11.72 -14.87 -17.73
CA ALA A 70 12.06 -13.82 -16.77
C ALA A 70 11.61 -14.17 -15.33
N ILE A 71 10.47 -14.86 -15.19
CA ILE A 71 10.01 -15.34 -13.88
C ILE A 71 10.96 -16.38 -13.30
N ARG A 72 11.50 -17.27 -14.14
CA ARG A 72 12.44 -18.30 -13.69
C ARG A 72 13.71 -17.66 -13.13
N GLU A 73 14.28 -16.71 -13.86
CA GLU A 73 15.46 -15.96 -13.44
C GLU A 73 15.20 -15.21 -12.11
N ALA A 74 14.05 -14.55 -11.98
CA ALA A 74 13.64 -13.86 -10.76
C ALA A 74 13.38 -14.79 -9.56
N LEU A 75 13.18 -16.09 -9.81
CA LEU A 75 12.97 -17.12 -8.77
C LEU A 75 14.24 -17.89 -8.42
N GLU A 76 15.28 -17.81 -9.26
CA GLU A 76 16.59 -18.45 -9.05
C GLU A 76 17.58 -17.48 -8.38
N GLY A 77 17.36 -16.17 -8.48
CA GLY A 77 18.18 -15.13 -7.84
C GLY A 77 17.97 -14.90 -6.34
N GLU A 78 17.15 -15.71 -5.66
CA GLU A 78 16.92 -15.63 -4.22
C GLU A 78 17.05 -17.03 -3.58
N ASP A 79 18.11 -17.25 -2.80
CA ASP A 79 18.34 -18.49 -2.07
C ASP A 79 17.30 -18.70 -0.94
N PRO A 80 16.85 -19.94 -0.67
CA PRO A 80 15.82 -20.25 0.31
C PRO A 80 16.41 -20.66 1.67
N VAL A 81 15.87 -20.11 2.76
CA VAL A 81 15.50 -20.76 4.04
C VAL A 81 15.42 -19.68 5.12
N ALA A 82 14.19 -19.32 5.48
CA ALA A 82 13.70 -19.25 6.88
C ALA A 82 12.26 -18.73 6.84
N GLU A 83 11.32 -19.66 6.79
CA GLU A 83 9.91 -19.38 7.03
C GLU A 83 9.71 -18.85 8.45
N GLY A 84 9.03 -17.72 8.52
CA GLY A 84 8.37 -17.18 9.69
C GLY A 84 7.28 -16.25 9.16
N GLU A 85 6.09 -16.80 8.91
CA GLU A 85 4.92 -16.04 8.48
C GLU A 85 4.58 -14.93 9.49
N ALA A 86 4.95 -13.71 9.15
CA ALA A 86 4.06 -12.58 9.21
C ALA A 86 4.36 -11.74 7.97
N SER A 87 3.33 -11.58 7.14
CA SER A 87 3.19 -10.50 6.15
C SER A 87 3.98 -9.28 6.58
N GLN A 88 4.71 -8.62 5.67
CA GLN A 88 5.33 -7.33 5.95
C GLN A 88 4.32 -6.43 6.66
N ASP A 89 4.48 -6.36 7.97
CA ASP A 89 3.55 -5.77 8.89
C ASP A 89 3.90 -4.29 8.83
N SER A 90 3.20 -3.56 7.97
CA SER A 90 3.45 -2.13 7.84
C SER A 90 3.25 -1.51 9.22
N GLY A 91 4.21 -0.69 9.66
CA GLY A 91 4.21 -0.07 10.99
C GLY A 91 2.89 0.63 11.34
N LEU A 92 2.18 1.12 10.32
CA LEU A 92 0.95 1.89 10.42
C LEU A 92 -0.20 1.15 11.10
N GLY A 93 -0.57 -0.05 10.65
CA GLY A 93 -1.71 -0.80 11.20
C GLY A 93 -1.51 -1.14 12.67
N ARG A 94 -0.31 -1.60 13.03
CA ARG A 94 0.09 -1.81 14.43
C ARG A 94 0.08 -0.52 15.25
N ARG A 95 0.60 0.58 14.72
CA ARG A 95 0.65 1.87 15.42
C ARG A 95 -0.76 2.38 15.72
N LEU A 96 -1.67 2.31 14.74
CA LEU A 96 -3.08 2.66 14.92
C LEU A 96 -3.75 1.80 16.00
N ARG A 97 -3.51 0.48 15.98
CA ARG A 97 -3.99 -0.43 17.02
C ARG A 97 -3.46 -0.04 18.40
N SER A 98 -2.16 0.24 18.51
CA SER A 98 -1.53 0.66 19.76
C SER A 98 -2.11 1.98 20.29
N LEU A 99 -2.33 2.97 19.42
CA LEU A 99 -2.96 4.25 19.79
C LEU A 99 -4.39 4.05 20.29
N ARG A 100 -5.17 3.20 19.61
CA ARG A 100 -6.53 2.85 20.06
C ARG A 100 -6.53 2.22 21.46
N HIS A 101 -5.64 1.26 21.69
CA HIS A 101 -5.53 0.60 22.99
C HIS A 101 -5.04 1.56 24.09
N ALA A 102 -4.08 2.44 23.79
CA ALA A 102 -3.61 3.47 24.71
C ALA A 102 -4.71 4.47 25.09
N ALA A 103 -5.61 4.78 24.14
CA ALA A 103 -6.80 5.60 24.37
C ALA A 103 -7.93 4.84 25.11
N GLY A 104 -7.78 3.54 25.38
CA GLY A 104 -8.81 2.72 26.03
C GLY A 104 -10.08 2.53 25.23
N LYS A 105 -10.05 2.70 23.90
CA LYS A 105 -11.23 2.67 23.03
C LYS A 105 -11.41 1.33 22.31
N THR A 106 -12.66 0.95 22.06
CA THR A 106 -13.02 -0.21 21.22
C THR A 106 -12.98 0.17 19.73
N LEU A 107 -13.01 -0.83 18.85
CA LEU A 107 -13.09 -0.61 17.40
C LEU A 107 -14.36 0.16 17.04
N GLU A 108 -15.49 -0.16 17.68
CA GLU A 108 -16.79 0.47 17.43
C GLU A 108 -16.79 1.94 17.79
N GLN A 109 -16.15 2.31 18.90
CA GLN A 109 -16.05 3.70 19.34
C GLN A 109 -15.24 4.54 18.36
N VAL A 110 -14.04 4.08 18.00
CA VAL A 110 -13.18 4.83 17.06
C VAL A 110 -13.80 4.88 15.67
N ALA A 111 -14.37 3.76 15.21
CA ALA A 111 -15.01 3.70 13.90
C ALA A 111 -16.22 4.66 13.83
N GLY A 112 -17.05 4.69 14.88
CA GLY A 112 -18.15 5.64 14.99
C GLY A 112 -17.71 7.09 15.00
N ASP A 113 -16.67 7.41 15.79
CA ASP A 113 -16.11 8.78 15.87
C ASP A 113 -15.54 9.26 14.52
N ASN A 114 -15.06 8.34 13.68
CA ASN A 114 -14.43 8.63 12.37
C ASN A 114 -15.34 8.36 11.17
N GLY A 115 -16.62 8.03 11.39
CA GLY A 115 -17.58 7.79 10.32
C GLY A 115 -17.27 6.57 9.43
N ILE A 116 -16.56 5.57 9.95
CA ILE A 116 -16.23 4.32 9.25
C ILE A 116 -16.83 3.11 9.96
N THR A 117 -16.75 1.93 9.32
CA THR A 117 -17.21 0.69 9.95
C THR A 117 -16.11 0.07 10.81
N ALA A 118 -16.50 -0.67 11.86
CA ALA A 118 -15.55 -1.41 12.70
C ALA A 118 -14.75 -2.46 11.90
N SER A 119 -15.35 -3.06 10.85
CA SER A 119 -14.65 -4.00 9.97
C SER A 119 -13.61 -3.31 9.08
N THR A 120 -13.89 -2.08 8.60
CA THR A 120 -12.91 -1.24 7.90
C THR A 120 -11.71 -0.94 8.80
N LEU A 121 -11.97 -0.44 10.03
CA LEU A 121 -10.90 -0.14 10.98
C LEU A 121 -10.10 -1.40 11.38
N SER A 122 -10.78 -2.52 11.62
CA SER A 122 -10.14 -3.80 11.94
C SER A 122 -9.24 -4.29 10.80
N THR A 123 -9.70 -4.13 9.55
CA THR A 123 -8.92 -4.46 8.36
C THR A 123 -7.69 -3.58 8.28
N LEU A 124 -7.85 -2.26 8.41
CA LEU A 124 -6.74 -1.31 8.41
C LEU A 124 -5.70 -1.62 9.50
N GLU A 125 -6.12 -1.88 10.74
CA GLU A 125 -5.19 -2.23 11.83
C GLU A 125 -4.43 -3.54 11.59
N ARG A 126 -4.97 -4.45 10.79
CA ARG A 126 -4.39 -5.76 10.51
C ARG A 126 -3.55 -5.79 9.25
N THR A 127 -3.99 -5.12 8.19
CA THR A 127 -3.36 -5.19 6.85
C THR A 127 -2.69 -3.88 6.45
N SER A 128 -2.99 -2.78 7.13
CA SER A 128 -2.60 -1.42 6.73
C SER A 128 -3.11 -0.99 5.36
N GLN A 129 -4.21 -1.58 4.90
CA GLN A 129 -4.80 -1.32 3.58
C GLN A 129 -6.31 -1.11 3.64
N GLY A 130 -6.86 -0.57 2.55
CA GLY A 130 -8.30 -0.62 2.28
C GLY A 130 -9.08 0.58 2.79
N VAL A 131 -8.45 1.76 2.86
CA VAL A 131 -9.10 3.01 3.24
C VAL A 131 -8.74 4.13 2.28
N GLY A 132 -9.69 5.03 2.04
CA GLY A 132 -9.46 6.26 1.30
C GLY A 132 -8.49 7.21 2.02
N PHE A 133 -7.89 8.12 1.25
CA PHE A 133 -6.92 9.09 1.76
C PHE A 133 -7.51 9.95 2.88
N LYS A 134 -8.74 10.43 2.69
CA LYS A 134 -9.50 11.15 3.71
C LYS A 134 -9.61 10.37 5.02
N THR A 135 -10.04 9.11 4.97
CA THR A 135 -10.19 8.27 6.17
C THR A 135 -8.89 8.11 6.93
N LEU A 136 -7.78 7.92 6.21
CA LEU A 136 -6.47 7.79 6.82
C LEU A 136 -6.03 9.09 7.51
N HIS A 137 -6.28 10.22 6.86
CA HIS A 137 -6.06 11.54 7.42
C HIS A 137 -6.90 11.78 8.69
N ASP A 138 -8.20 11.52 8.62
CA ASP A 138 -9.12 11.71 9.76
C ASP A 138 -8.67 10.89 10.99
N LEU A 139 -8.20 9.66 10.77
CA LEU A 139 -7.67 8.81 11.84
C LEU A 139 -6.36 9.38 12.43
N ALA A 140 -5.47 9.93 11.60
CA ALA A 140 -4.25 10.56 12.09
C ALA A 140 -4.56 11.80 12.93
N GLU A 141 -5.48 12.66 12.46
CA GLU A 141 -5.96 13.84 13.17
C GLU A 141 -6.63 13.46 14.51
N TYR A 142 -7.49 12.45 14.50
CA TYR A 142 -8.17 11.92 15.69
C TYR A 142 -7.20 11.52 16.81
N TYR A 143 -6.03 10.96 16.45
CA TYR A 143 -4.98 10.59 17.40
C TYR A 143 -3.93 11.68 17.63
N GLY A 144 -4.08 12.87 17.05
CA GLY A 144 -3.12 13.97 17.18
C GLY A 144 -1.74 13.66 16.59
N THR A 145 -1.70 12.89 15.51
CA THR A 145 -0.48 12.48 14.81
C THR A 145 -0.60 12.76 13.31
N THR A 146 0.38 12.31 12.53
CA THR A 146 0.39 12.40 11.06
C THR A 146 0.55 11.01 10.43
N VAL A 147 0.17 10.85 9.16
CA VAL A 147 0.28 9.56 8.44
C VAL A 147 1.74 9.11 8.31
N SER A 148 2.66 10.04 8.13
CA SER A 148 4.10 9.83 8.05
C SER A 148 4.65 9.33 9.37
N ARG A 149 4.20 9.89 10.51
CA ARG A 149 4.56 9.36 11.84
C ARG A 149 3.99 7.97 12.10
N LEU A 150 2.76 7.70 11.64
CA LEU A 150 2.14 6.38 11.78
C LEU A 150 2.91 5.30 11.01
N SER A 151 3.52 5.66 9.89
CA SER A 151 4.25 4.75 9.01
C SER A 151 5.63 4.30 9.54
N GLY A 152 6.12 4.89 10.65
CA GLY A 152 7.47 4.66 11.21
C GLY A 152 8.54 5.37 10.35
N GLU A 153 9.57 6.04 10.86
CA GLU A 153 10.39 5.76 12.04
C GLU A 153 10.80 7.05 12.77
N GLU A 154 10.78 7.00 14.10
CA GLU A 154 11.52 7.91 14.98
C GLU A 154 12.72 7.14 15.54
N SER A 155 13.88 7.22 14.86
CA SER A 155 15.23 7.13 15.46
C SER A 155 16.26 6.70 14.40
N GLY A 156 16.87 7.68 13.73
CA GLY A 156 18.01 7.48 12.84
C GLY A 156 18.58 8.84 12.42
N GLU A 157 19.85 8.89 12.03
CA GLU A 157 20.41 10.06 11.34
C GLU A 157 19.62 10.24 10.05
N VAL A 158 18.77 11.26 10.02
CA VAL A 158 17.91 11.54 8.88
C VAL A 158 18.79 12.04 7.74
N PRO A 159 18.79 11.38 6.57
CA PRO A 159 19.63 11.81 5.47
C PRO A 159 19.21 13.20 5.00
N VAL A 160 20.19 14.08 4.80
CA VAL A 160 19.96 15.42 4.20
C VAL A 160 19.59 15.29 2.72
N LEU A 161 19.92 14.16 2.10
CA LEU A 161 19.73 13.90 0.69
C LEU A 161 18.97 12.59 0.47
N VAL A 162 17.80 12.68 -0.15
CA VAL A 162 17.06 11.54 -0.67
C VAL A 162 17.29 11.48 -2.18
N ARG A 163 17.87 10.38 -2.67
CA ARG A 163 18.17 10.22 -4.11
C ARG A 163 16.92 9.79 -4.87
N ALA A 164 16.88 10.15 -6.15
CA ALA A 164 15.81 9.70 -7.02
C ALA A 164 15.79 8.17 -7.12
N GLY A 165 14.62 7.56 -6.92
CA GLY A 165 14.44 6.10 -6.89
C GLY A 165 14.65 5.46 -5.52
N GLU A 166 15.19 6.19 -4.53
CA GLU A 166 15.43 5.70 -3.16
C GLU A 166 14.38 6.23 -2.17
N TRP A 167 13.28 6.81 -2.66
CA TRP A 167 12.25 7.36 -1.80
C TRP A 167 11.56 6.27 -1.00
N ARG A 168 11.44 6.50 0.30
CA ARG A 168 10.46 5.79 1.12
C ARG A 168 9.06 6.17 0.65
N SER A 169 8.16 5.19 0.65
CA SER A 169 6.75 5.42 0.33
C SER A 169 5.90 5.18 1.58
N TRP A 170 4.77 5.88 1.67
CA TRP A 170 3.73 5.48 2.61
C TRP A 170 3.26 4.06 2.29
N PRO A 171 2.75 3.33 3.29
CA PRO A 171 2.02 2.11 3.03
C PRO A 171 0.89 2.36 2.03
N GLU A 172 0.72 1.43 1.08
CA GLU A 172 -0.34 1.45 0.07
C GLU A 172 -1.71 1.25 0.73
N THR A 173 -2.21 2.32 1.34
CA THR A 173 -3.45 2.37 2.11
C THR A 173 -4.64 2.67 1.21
N THR A 174 -4.45 3.59 0.26
CA THR A 174 -5.43 4.06 -0.71
C THR A 174 -5.08 3.56 -2.13
N PRO A 175 -5.98 2.79 -2.78
CA PRO A 175 -5.72 2.28 -4.12
C PRO A 175 -5.42 3.39 -5.15
N GLY A 176 -4.37 3.19 -5.94
CA GLY A 176 -3.98 4.13 -7.00
C GLY A 176 -3.33 5.42 -6.51
N VAL A 177 -2.99 5.51 -5.22
CA VAL A 177 -2.30 6.67 -4.64
C VAL A 177 -0.99 6.21 -4.03
N THR A 178 0.12 6.65 -4.62
CA THR A 178 1.45 6.43 -4.06
C THR A 178 2.02 7.75 -3.57
N VAL A 179 2.40 7.79 -2.28
CA VAL A 179 3.01 8.96 -1.65
C VAL A 179 4.46 8.63 -1.31
N GLN A 180 5.39 9.36 -1.90
CA GLN A 180 6.83 9.21 -1.71
C GLN A 180 7.40 10.37 -0.90
N LEU A 181 8.18 10.08 0.13
CA LEU A 181 8.83 11.08 0.96
C LEU A 181 10.07 11.62 0.24
N LEU A 182 10.07 12.93 -0.02
CA LEU A 182 11.21 13.64 -0.60
C LEU A 182 12.17 14.19 0.47
N ALA A 183 11.68 14.30 1.69
CA ALA A 183 12.45 14.66 2.86
C ALA A 183 11.99 13.80 4.05
N GLU A 184 12.92 13.44 4.91
CA GLU A 184 12.64 12.67 6.12
C GLU A 184 12.91 13.52 7.38
N GLY A 185 12.48 13.02 8.54
CA GLY A 185 12.80 13.59 9.85
C GLY A 185 11.84 14.66 10.38
N ARG A 186 12.22 15.28 11.50
CA ARG A 186 11.42 16.33 12.18
C ARG A 186 11.63 17.69 11.50
N ARG A 187 10.94 17.92 10.39
CA ARG A 187 10.98 19.18 9.62
C ARG A 187 9.75 20.04 9.91
N MET A 188 9.80 21.30 9.49
CA MET A 188 8.67 22.24 9.55
C MET A 188 7.64 22.01 8.45
N MET A 189 7.94 21.17 7.47
CA MET A 189 7.10 20.87 6.31
C MET A 189 7.25 19.39 5.95
N ASP A 190 6.20 18.80 5.42
CA ASP A 190 6.32 17.55 4.67
C ASP A 190 6.54 17.87 3.20
N CYS A 191 7.41 17.11 2.56
CA CYS A 191 7.69 17.22 1.13
C CYS A 191 7.41 15.88 0.49
N HIS A 192 6.35 15.79 -0.30
CA HIS A 192 5.91 14.56 -0.90
C HIS A 192 5.92 14.64 -2.42
N ARG A 193 6.21 13.49 -3.05
CA ARG A 193 5.91 13.23 -4.45
C ARG A 193 4.72 12.29 -4.51
N PHE A 194 3.62 12.78 -5.08
CA PHE A 194 2.43 11.98 -5.31
C PHE A 194 2.48 11.39 -6.72
N VAL A 195 2.14 10.12 -6.83
CA VAL A 195 1.85 9.44 -8.09
C VAL A 195 0.42 8.92 -8.02
N LEU A 196 -0.41 9.43 -8.92
CA LEU A 196 -1.84 9.17 -8.94
C LEU A 196 -2.18 8.37 -10.20
N ALA A 197 -2.69 7.16 -10.02
CA ALA A 197 -3.25 6.36 -11.10
C ALA A 197 -4.49 7.05 -11.71
N PRO A 198 -4.90 6.69 -12.95
CA PRO A 198 -6.12 7.21 -13.54
C PRO A 198 -7.33 7.02 -12.62
N GLY A 199 -8.06 8.11 -12.37
CA GLY A 199 -9.25 8.09 -11.51
C GLY A 199 -8.98 8.09 -10.00
N ALA A 200 -7.72 8.01 -9.55
CA ALA A 200 -7.38 8.14 -8.15
C ALA A 200 -7.85 9.49 -7.58
N ALA A 201 -8.36 9.49 -6.35
CA ALA A 201 -8.98 10.66 -5.72
C ALA A 201 -8.82 10.63 -4.20
N SER A 202 -9.08 11.77 -3.56
CA SER A 202 -9.12 11.87 -2.09
C SER A 202 -10.28 11.13 -1.43
N GLU A 203 -11.25 10.66 -2.22
CA GLU A 203 -12.49 10.02 -1.77
C GLU A 203 -13.33 10.89 -0.82
N GLY A 204 -13.32 12.21 -1.06
CA GLY A 204 -14.10 13.20 -0.32
C GLY A 204 -13.29 14.46 0.00
N ALA A 205 -13.98 15.46 0.54
CA ALA A 205 -13.33 16.68 1.00
C ALA A 205 -12.83 16.52 2.45
N TYR A 206 -11.64 17.05 2.71
CA TYR A 206 -11.02 17.09 4.03
C TYR A 206 -10.39 18.47 4.25
N ARG A 207 -9.93 18.72 5.47
CA ARG A 207 -9.22 19.95 5.86
C ARG A 207 -8.32 19.64 7.03
N HIS A 208 -7.31 20.47 7.24
CA HIS A 208 -6.43 20.36 8.38
C HIS A 208 -5.75 21.69 8.70
N GLU A 209 -5.00 21.72 9.78
CA GLU A 209 -4.19 22.86 10.14
C GLU A 209 -3.04 23.04 9.13
N GLY A 210 -2.74 24.29 8.79
CA GLY A 210 -1.59 24.63 7.95
C GLY A 210 -1.90 25.28 6.62
N GLU A 211 -0.94 25.13 5.72
CA GLU A 211 -0.92 25.62 4.36
C GLU A 211 -0.42 24.51 3.43
N GLU A 212 -0.94 24.48 2.21
CA GLU A 212 -0.53 23.52 1.19
C GLU A 212 0.01 24.24 -0.04
N PHE A 213 1.03 23.64 -0.64
CA PHE A 213 1.56 24.01 -1.94
C PHE A 213 1.67 22.76 -2.82
N MET A 214 1.16 22.87 -4.04
CA MET A 214 1.24 21.83 -5.06
C MET A 214 1.95 22.33 -6.30
N HIS A 215 2.66 21.43 -6.98
CA HIS A 215 3.23 21.70 -8.29
C HIS A 215 3.13 20.45 -9.17
N VAL A 216 2.47 20.54 -10.32
CA VAL A 216 2.25 19.39 -11.21
C VAL A 216 3.49 19.19 -12.09
N LEU A 217 4.05 17.99 -12.04
CA LEU A 217 5.21 17.60 -12.86
C LEU A 217 4.77 16.98 -14.19
N SER A 218 3.73 16.14 -14.16
CA SER A 218 3.14 15.52 -15.35
C SER A 218 1.69 15.11 -15.10
N GLY A 219 0.89 14.95 -16.16
CA GLY A 219 -0.53 14.60 -16.07
C GLY A 219 -1.42 15.80 -15.76
N ARG A 220 -2.57 15.56 -15.10
CA ARG A 220 -3.52 16.60 -14.70
C ARG A 220 -4.16 16.30 -13.35
N LEU A 221 -4.37 17.33 -12.55
CA LEU A 221 -5.07 17.25 -11.28
C LEU A 221 -6.27 18.20 -11.27
N GLU A 222 -7.45 17.66 -10.99
CA GLU A 222 -8.57 18.50 -10.56
C GLU A 222 -8.49 18.67 -9.04
N LEU A 223 -8.52 19.92 -8.58
CA LEU A 223 -8.68 20.27 -7.17
C LEU A 223 -9.95 21.10 -6.98
N VAL A 224 -10.73 20.77 -5.95
CA VAL A 224 -11.94 21.50 -5.57
C VAL A 224 -11.74 22.09 -4.18
N LEU A 225 -11.91 23.41 -4.04
CA LEU A 225 -11.91 24.12 -2.76
C LEU A 225 -13.33 24.53 -2.38
N ASP A 226 -13.67 24.32 -1.12
CA ASP A 226 -14.94 24.66 -0.45
C ASP A 226 -16.21 24.13 -1.14
N GLY A 227 -16.05 23.24 -2.12
CA GLY A 227 -17.12 22.65 -2.92
C GLY A 227 -17.60 23.51 -4.09
N ASP A 228 -17.06 24.71 -4.28
CA ASP A 228 -17.54 25.67 -5.29
C ASP A 228 -16.45 26.23 -6.22
N GLN A 229 -15.18 26.09 -5.85
CA GLN A 229 -14.04 26.54 -6.66
C GLN A 229 -13.32 25.35 -7.26
N PHE A 230 -13.26 25.31 -8.59
CA PHE A 230 -12.70 24.21 -9.36
C PHE A 230 -11.43 24.65 -10.08
N PHE A 231 -10.35 23.91 -9.87
CA PHE A 231 -9.05 24.16 -10.49
C PHE A 231 -8.63 22.91 -11.28
N ASP A 232 -8.40 23.06 -12.59
CA ASP A 232 -7.78 22.02 -13.43
C ASP A 232 -6.32 22.41 -13.66
N LEU A 233 -5.41 21.68 -13.02
CA LEU A 233 -3.97 21.93 -13.04
C LEU A 233 -3.29 21.01 -14.04
N GLY A 234 -2.53 21.59 -14.96
CA GLY A 234 -1.65 20.89 -15.90
C GLY A 234 -0.17 20.98 -15.50
N PRO A 235 0.73 20.33 -16.27
CA PRO A 235 2.17 20.33 -15.97
C PRO A 235 2.75 21.75 -15.93
N GLY A 236 3.50 22.05 -14.87
CA GLY A 236 4.07 23.37 -14.61
C GLY A 236 3.19 24.30 -13.77
N ASP A 237 1.89 23.98 -13.61
CA ASP A 237 0.99 24.76 -12.77
C ASP A 237 1.28 24.50 -11.29
N SER A 238 1.01 25.53 -10.48
CA SER A 238 1.11 25.47 -9.04
C SER A 238 -0.15 26.01 -8.40
N LEU A 239 -0.49 25.46 -7.23
CA LEU A 239 -1.61 25.91 -6.43
C LEU A 239 -1.18 25.99 -4.97
N TYR A 240 -1.59 27.05 -4.29
CA TYR A 240 -1.35 27.26 -2.87
C TYR A 240 -2.65 27.71 -2.20
N PHE A 241 -2.91 27.18 -1.01
CA PHE A 241 -4.08 27.54 -0.22
C PHE A 241 -3.89 27.20 1.27
N GLU A 242 -4.68 27.84 2.13
CA GLU A 242 -4.77 27.46 3.55
C GLU A 242 -5.47 26.11 3.69
N SER A 243 -4.82 25.15 4.36
CA SER A 243 -5.32 23.77 4.53
C SER A 243 -6.63 23.66 5.29
N ARG A 244 -7.03 24.73 6.00
CA ARG A 244 -8.31 24.80 6.75
C ARG A 244 -9.52 24.88 5.84
N ARG A 245 -9.31 25.20 4.56
CA ARG A 245 -10.35 25.16 3.54
C ARG A 245 -10.65 23.71 3.20
N TYR A 246 -11.93 23.39 3.01
CA TYR A 246 -12.29 22.04 2.59
C TYR A 246 -11.75 21.81 1.19
N HIS A 247 -10.97 20.75 1.00
CA HIS A 247 -10.36 20.47 -0.28
C HIS A 247 -10.48 18.99 -0.65
N SER A 248 -10.68 18.74 -1.93
CA SER A 248 -10.69 17.41 -2.52
C SER A 248 -9.96 17.44 -3.86
N TRP A 249 -9.48 16.28 -4.30
CA TRP A 249 -8.73 16.19 -5.54
C TRP A 249 -8.98 14.88 -6.27
N ARG A 250 -8.75 14.91 -7.58
CA ARG A 250 -8.88 13.74 -8.45
C ARG A 250 -7.94 13.82 -9.64
N ASN A 251 -7.32 12.69 -9.97
CA ASN A 251 -6.70 12.52 -11.28
C ASN A 251 -7.80 12.32 -12.35
N ARG A 252 -8.01 13.34 -13.18
CA ARG A 252 -8.94 13.30 -14.33
C ARG A 252 -8.28 12.84 -15.63
N HIS A 253 -6.98 12.64 -15.61
CA HIS A 253 -6.22 12.21 -16.78
C HIS A 253 -6.35 10.69 -16.97
N ASP A 254 -6.31 10.25 -18.23
CA ASP A 254 -6.35 8.82 -18.58
C ASP A 254 -5.02 8.09 -18.27
N GLY A 255 -3.96 8.85 -17.98
CA GLY A 255 -2.66 8.35 -17.54
C GLY A 255 -2.29 8.82 -16.13
N GLU A 256 -1.11 8.42 -15.67
CA GLU A 256 -0.61 8.82 -14.35
C GLU A 256 -0.42 10.35 -14.24
N THR A 257 -0.75 10.88 -13.06
CA THR A 257 -0.46 12.26 -12.67
C THR A 257 0.59 12.26 -11.57
N VAL A 258 1.64 13.06 -11.76
CA VAL A 258 2.76 13.18 -10.81
C VAL A 258 2.86 14.63 -10.38
N LEU A 259 2.94 14.86 -9.08
CA LEU A 259 3.02 16.19 -8.50
C LEU A 259 3.88 16.22 -7.24
N LEU A 260 4.43 17.40 -6.96
CA LEU A 260 4.95 17.75 -5.65
C LEU A 260 3.80 18.26 -4.80
N TRP A 261 3.77 17.81 -3.55
CA TRP A 261 2.81 18.26 -2.55
C TRP A 261 3.58 18.55 -1.27
N ILE A 262 3.56 19.83 -0.87
CA ILE A 262 4.24 20.32 0.31
C ILE A 262 3.20 20.88 1.25
N ASN A 263 3.24 20.50 2.53
CA ASN A 263 2.35 21.04 3.56
C ASN A 263 3.16 21.50 4.78
N THR A 264 2.70 22.56 5.44
CA THR A 264 3.25 23.04 6.71
C THR A 264 2.13 23.46 7.66
N PRO A 265 2.14 23.07 8.96
CA PRO A 265 3.08 22.13 9.57
C PRO A 265 2.93 20.72 8.98
N PRO A 266 3.77 19.76 9.39
CA PRO A 266 3.56 18.36 9.05
C PRO A 266 2.20 17.88 9.56
N THR A 267 1.30 17.54 8.65
CA THR A 267 -0.05 17.06 8.94
C THR A 267 -0.28 15.66 8.39
N PHE A 268 0.55 15.27 7.43
CA PHE A 268 0.50 13.99 6.76
C PHE A 268 1.71 13.12 7.05
#